data_AF-A0A7J4RZQ4-F1
#
_entry.id   AF-A0A7J4RZQ4-F1
#
_cell.length_a   1.000
_cell.length_b   1.000
_cell.length_c   1.000
_cell.angle_alpha   90.00
_cell.angle_beta   90.00
_cell.angle_gamma   90.00
#
_symmetry.space_group_name_H-M   'P 1'
#
loop_
_entity.id
_entity.type
_entity.pdbx_description
1 polymer ?
#
loop_
_entity_poly.entity_id
_entity_poly.type
_entity_poly.pdbx_seq_one_letter_code
_entity_poly.pdbx_strand_id
1 'polypeptide(L)'
;MVYVNVDFEGVPKEILDAGIRRGYAKTKADLLRLALLAFNDKYSVIEAQEDIENARDVQRVDASVASGKGRWLSSADFAKRTGVRR
;
A
#
# COMPACT_ATOMS: atom_id res chain seq x y z
N MET A 1 4.45 -19.09 2.59
CA MET A 1 3.94 -18.50 3.84
C MET A 1 5.13 -18.19 4.72
N VAL A 2 5.35 -16.92 5.06
CA VAL A 2 6.49 -16.50 5.90
C VAL A 2 6.06 -16.56 7.37
N TYR A 3 6.90 -17.17 8.21
CA TYR A 3 6.68 -17.25 9.65
C TYR A 3 7.73 -16.41 10.36
N VAL A 4 7.28 -15.58 11.29
CA VAL A 4 8.15 -14.76 12.15
C VAL A 4 7.74 -15.04 13.59
N ASN A 5 8.70 -15.41 14.43
CA ASN A 5 8.50 -15.52 15.87
C ASN A 5 8.84 -14.18 16.50
N VAL A 6 7.88 -13.60 17.22
CA VAL A 6 8.02 -12.30 17.88
C VAL A 6 7.52 -12.44 19.30
N ASP A 7 8.40 -12.12 20.26
CA ASP A 7 8.05 -12.03 21.67
C ASP A 7 7.70 -10.58 22.02
N PHE A 8 6.50 -10.40 22.57
CA PHE A 8 6.03 -9.09 23.03
C PHE A 8 6.13 -9.02 24.54
N GLU A 9 6.68 -7.91 25.03
CA GLU A 9 6.82 -7.60 26.46
C GLU A 9 6.16 -6.26 26.80
N GLY A 10 5.85 -6.06 28.08
CA GLY A 10 5.22 -4.82 28.57
C GLY A 10 3.86 -4.51 27.94
N VAL A 11 3.65 -3.23 27.66
CA VAL A 11 2.36 -2.69 27.17
C VAL A 11 1.85 -3.40 25.90
N PRO A 12 2.66 -3.66 24.85
CA PRO A 12 2.23 -4.43 23.68
C PRO A 12 1.61 -5.80 24.02
N LYS A 13 2.21 -6.54 24.97
CA LYS A 13 1.69 -7.83 25.43
C LYS A 13 0.32 -7.68 26.06
N GLU A 14 0.16 -6.68 26.93
CA GLU A 14 -1.09 -6.39 27.62
C GLU A 14 -2.22 -6.02 26.65
N ILE A 15 -1.90 -5.23 25.62
CA ILE A 15 -2.85 -4.87 24.55
C ILE A 15 -3.30 -6.11 23.79
N LEU A 16 -2.36 -6.98 23.39
CA LEU A 16 -2.68 -8.22 22.69
C LEU A 16 -3.55 -9.13 23.56
N ASP A 17 -3.19 -9.33 24.83
CA ASP A 17 -3.96 -10.13 25.78
C ASP A 17 -5.37 -9.56 25.99
N ALA A 18 -5.51 -8.24 26.12
CA ALA A 18 -6.81 -7.59 26.23
C ALA A 18 -7.66 -7.76 24.96
N GLY A 19 -7.07 -7.69 23.78
CA GLY A 19 -7.78 -7.89 22.51
C GLY A 19 -8.34 -9.30 22.34
N ILE A 20 -7.60 -10.32 22.79
CA ILE A 20 -8.11 -11.70 22.84
C ILE A 20 -9.24 -11.84 23.86
N ARG A 21 -9.08 -11.30 25.07
CA ARG A 21 -10.14 -11.34 26.10
C ARG A 21 -11.43 -10.65 25.66
N ARG A 22 -11.33 -9.61 24.84
CA ARG A 22 -12.48 -8.87 24.28
C ARG A 22 -13.10 -9.55 23.06
N GLY A 23 -12.51 -10.64 22.56
CA GLY A 23 -13.04 -11.40 21.44
C GLY A 23 -12.76 -10.79 20.06
N TYR A 24 -11.82 -9.84 19.94
CA TYR A 24 -11.46 -9.27 18.63
C TYR A 24 -10.79 -10.28 17.69
N ALA A 25 -10.11 -11.29 18.26
CA ALA A 25 -9.55 -12.41 17.52
C ALA A 25 -9.39 -13.64 18.43
N LYS A 26 -9.23 -14.83 17.82
CA LYS A 26 -9.02 -16.09 18.54
C LYS A 26 -7.55 -16.30 18.98
N THR A 27 -6.60 -15.76 18.22
CA THR A 27 -5.16 -15.91 18.51
C THR A 27 -4.45 -14.57 18.44
N LYS A 28 -3.35 -14.42 19.18
CA LYS A 28 -2.52 -13.20 19.16
C LYS A 28 -1.97 -12.90 17.76
N ALA A 29 -1.64 -13.95 17.00
CA ALA A 29 -1.16 -13.80 15.64
C ALA A 29 -2.24 -13.21 14.72
N ASP A 30 -3.49 -13.67 14.85
CA ASP A 30 -4.60 -13.12 14.05
C ASP A 30 -4.89 -11.67 14.44
N LEU A 31 -4.86 -11.37 15.74
CA LEU A 31 -5.02 -10.00 16.23
C LEU A 31 -3.93 -9.08 15.67
N LEU A 32 -2.68 -9.53 15.65
CA LEU A 32 -1.56 -8.77 15.11
C LEU A 32 -1.71 -8.52 13.60
N ARG A 33 -2.16 -9.53 12.84
CA ARG A 33 -2.44 -9.36 11.40
C ARG A 33 -3.54 -8.32 11.16
N LEU A 34 -4.63 -8.39 11.91
CA LEU A 34 -5.71 -7.40 11.84
C LEU A 34 -5.21 -6.01 12.21
N ALA A 35 -4.37 -5.89 13.24
CA ALA A 35 -3.79 -4.61 13.63
C ALA A 35 -2.90 -4.01 12.53
N LEU A 36 -2.09 -4.83 11.86
CA LEU A 36 -1.26 -4.37 10.73
C LEU A 36 -2.11 -3.92 9.54
N LEU A 37 -3.20 -4.64 9.24
CA LEU A 37 -4.14 -4.23 8.19
C LEU A 37 -4.83 -2.91 8.53
N ALA A 38 -5.34 -2.77 9.76
CA ALA A 38 -5.96 -1.53 10.23
C ALA A 38 -4.97 -0.36 10.28
N PHE A 39 -3.71 -0.65 10.62
CA PHE A 39 -2.65 0.35 10.60
C PHE A 39 -2.35 0.81 9.17
N ASN A 40 -2.27 -0.11 8.22
CA ASN A 40 -2.12 0.27 6.81
C ASN A 40 -3.31 1.08 6.30
N ASP A 41 -4.54 0.65 6.59
CA ASP A 41 -5.75 1.35 6.16
C ASP A 41 -5.82 2.78 6.72
N LYS A 42 -5.40 2.97 7.97
CA LYS A 42 -5.45 4.28 8.64
C LYS A 42 -4.35 5.24 8.20
N TYR A 43 -3.15 4.72 7.91
CA TYR A 43 -1.96 5.53 7.70
C TYR A 43 -1.37 5.39 6.30
N SER A 44 -2.00 4.62 5.42
CA SER A 44 -1.56 4.41 4.04
C SER A 44 -0.09 4.03 3.94
N VAL A 45 0.40 3.20 4.87
CA VAL A 45 1.85 2.94 5.02
C VAL A 45 2.42 2.21 3.81
N ILE A 46 1.61 1.39 3.13
CA ILE A 46 1.99 0.69 1.90
C ILE A 46 1.87 1.61 0.66
N GLU A 47 1.13 2.73 0.71
CA GLU A 47 1.07 3.69 -0.42
C GLU A 47 2.47 4.24 -0.74
N ALA A 48 3.35 4.38 0.25
CA ALA A 48 4.74 4.79 -0.01
C ALA A 48 5.47 3.83 -0.98
N GLN A 49 5.08 2.55 -1.04
CA GLN A 49 5.66 1.56 -1.93
C GLN A 49 5.04 1.64 -3.33
N GLU A 50 3.72 1.82 -3.42
CA GLU A 50 3.03 2.12 -4.69
C GLU A 50 3.51 3.45 -5.30
N ASP A 51 3.76 4.47 -4.48
CA ASP A 51 4.31 5.76 -4.91
C ASP A 51 5.74 5.62 -5.47
N ILE A 52 6.57 4.77 -4.86
CA ILE A 52 7.91 4.46 -5.39
C ILE A 52 7.82 3.72 -6.73
N GLU A 53 6.91 2.76 -6.87
CA GLU A 53 6.68 2.04 -8.12
C GLU A 53 6.11 2.96 -9.21
N ASN A 54 5.11 3.78 -8.86
CA ASN A 54 4.55 4.81 -9.73
C ASN A 54 5.62 5.82 -10.17
N ALA A 55 6.50 6.26 -9.26
CA ALA A 55 7.60 7.15 -9.59
C ALA A 55 8.59 6.51 -10.58
N ARG A 56 8.90 5.23 -10.41
CA ARG A 56 9.76 4.48 -11.36
C ARG A 56 9.10 4.33 -12.72
N ASP A 57 7.80 4.09 -12.75
CA ASP A 57 7.03 3.97 -13.99
C ASP A 57 6.94 5.30 -14.74
N VAL A 58 6.69 6.41 -14.02
CA VAL A 58 6.76 7.77 -14.58
C VAL A 58 8.14 8.05 -15.16
N GLN A 59 9.22 7.76 -14.43
CA GLN A 59 10.59 7.93 -14.93
C GLN A 59 10.85 7.11 -16.21
N ARG A 60 10.31 5.88 -16.30
CA ARG A 60 10.43 5.03 -17.49
C ARG A 60 9.67 5.62 -18.68
N VAL A 61 8.48 6.17 -18.44
CA VAL A 61 7.69 6.85 -19.47
C VAL A 61 8.41 8.12 -19.93
N ASP A 62 8.93 8.92 -19.02
CA ASP A 62 9.71 10.12 -19.34
C ASP A 62 10.95 9.79 -20.18
N ALA A 63 11.71 8.77 -19.82
CA ALA A 63 12.85 8.31 -20.63
C ALA A 63 12.42 7.83 -22.03
N SER A 64 11.26 7.21 -22.15
CA SER A 64 10.70 6.78 -23.44
C SER A 64 10.26 7.97 -24.30
N VAL A 65 9.70 9.01 -23.69
CA VAL A 65 9.38 10.27 -24.39
C VAL A 65 10.65 11.01 -24.80
N ALA A 66 11.63 11.13 -23.89
CA ALA A 66 12.91 11.80 -24.17
C ALA A 66 13.72 11.12 -25.29
N SER A 67 13.65 9.79 -25.38
CA SER A 67 14.26 9.02 -26.48
C SER A 67 13.43 9.00 -27.77
N GLY A 68 12.32 9.73 -27.83
CA GLY A 68 11.46 9.86 -29.01
C GLY A 68 10.56 8.65 -29.29
N LYS A 69 10.52 7.65 -28.41
CA LYS A 69 9.67 6.45 -28.54
C LYS A 69 8.22 6.69 -28.11
N GLY A 70 7.89 7.87 -27.59
CA GLY A 70 6.56 8.27 -27.18
C GLY A 70 6.38 9.78 -27.14
N ARG A 71 5.15 10.23 -26.83
CA ARG A 71 4.86 11.65 -26.61
C ARG A 71 3.84 11.82 -25.48
N TRP A 72 4.00 12.88 -24.71
CA TRP A 72 2.95 13.34 -23.80
C TRP A 72 1.75 13.82 -24.61
N LEU A 73 0.54 13.41 -24.21
CA LEU A 73 -0.70 13.90 -24.80
C LEU A 73 -1.28 14.99 -23.92
N SER A 74 -1.79 16.06 -24.54
CA SER A 74 -2.67 16.99 -23.85
C SER A 74 -3.98 16.28 -23.49
N SER A 75 -4.70 16.80 -22.49
CA SER A 75 -6.03 16.27 -22.13
C SER A 75 -7.01 16.28 -23.31
N ALA A 76 -6.93 17.29 -24.17
CA ALA A 76 -7.75 17.38 -25.38
C ALA A 76 -7.40 16.30 -26.41
N ASP A 77 -6.10 16.04 -26.63
CA ASP A 77 -5.64 14.99 -27.54
C ASP A 77 -5.95 13.59 -27.01
N PHE A 78 -5.86 13.40 -25.70
CA PHE A 78 -6.22 12.16 -25.04
C PHE A 78 -7.71 11.86 -25.24
N ALA A 79 -8.59 12.81 -24.90
CA ALA A 79 -10.04 12.64 -25.05
C ALA A 79 -10.45 12.38 -26.51
N LYS A 80 -9.79 13.03 -27.47
CA LYS A 80 -10.02 12.81 -28.90
C LYS A 80 -9.61 11.40 -29.36
N ARG A 81 -8.54 10.83 -28.77
CA ARG A 81 -8.04 9.50 -29.12
C ARG A 81 -8.78 8.35 -28.43
N THR A 82 -9.14 8.51 -27.16
CA THR A 82 -9.69 7.42 -26.34
C THR A 82 -11.20 7.49 -26.19
N GLY A 83 -11.82 8.63 -26.51
CA GLY A 83 -13.26 8.85 -26.28
C GLY A 83 -13.63 9.03 -24.80
N VAL A 84 -12.65 8.92 -23.89
CA VAL A 84 -12.84 9.11 -22.45
C VAL A 84 -12.75 10.60 -22.13
N ARG A 85 -13.84 11.17 -21.63
CA ARG A 85 -13.86 12.52 -21.04
C ARG A 85 -13.74 12.38 -19.52
N ARG A 86 -12.65 12.89 -18.95
CA ARG A 86 -12.55 13.14 -17.51
C ARG A 86 -13.27 14.44 -17.17
#